data_AF-G1EHL3-F1
#
_entry.id   AF-G1EHL3-F1
#
_cell.length_a   1.000
_cell.length_b   1.000
_cell.length_c   1.000
_cell.angle_alpha   90.00
_cell.angle_beta   90.00
_cell.angle_gamma   90.00
#
_symmetry.space_group_name_H-M   'P 1'
#
loop_
_entity.id
_entity.type
_entity.pdbx_description
1 polymer ?
#
loop_
_entity_poly.entity_id
_entity_poly.type
_entity_poly.pdbx_seq_one_letter_code
_entity_poly.pdbx_strand_id
1 'polypeptide(L)'
;NLRSMGKLGEKETLKEVGCIDCHVDVNKKDKADHTKDIRMPTADTCGTCHLREFAERESERDTMVWPNGQWPAGRPSHALDYTANIETTVWATMPQREVAEGCTMCHTNQNKCDNCHTRHEFSAAESRKPEACATCHSGVDHNNWEAYTMSKHGKLAEMNRDKWNWEVRLKDAFSKGGQNAPTCAACHMEYEGEYTHNITRKTRWANYPFVPGIAENITSDWSEARLDSWVLTCTQCHSERFARSYLDLMDKGTLEGLAKYQEANAIVHKMYEDGTLTGQKTN
;
A
#
# COMPACT_ATOMS: atom_id res chain seq x y z
N ASN A 1 -11.29 9.32 -21.64
CA ASN A 1 -10.32 8.25 -21.94
C ASN A 1 -10.75 7.37 -23.10
N LEU A 2 -11.87 6.64 -22.99
CA LEU A 2 -12.29 5.71 -24.06
C LEU A 2 -12.47 6.38 -25.45
N ARG A 3 -13.03 7.59 -25.49
CA ARG A 3 -13.18 8.35 -26.75
C ARG A 3 -11.83 8.76 -27.35
N SER A 4 -10.92 9.30 -26.53
CA SER A 4 -9.56 9.65 -26.98
C SER A 4 -8.75 8.43 -27.43
N MET A 5 -9.10 7.23 -26.95
CA MET A 5 -8.51 5.95 -27.37
C MET A 5 -9.23 5.31 -28.56
N GLY A 6 -10.29 5.92 -29.09
CA GLY A 6 -11.08 5.35 -30.20
C GLY A 6 -11.92 4.13 -29.83
N LYS A 7 -12.10 3.83 -28.54
CA LYS A 7 -12.88 2.69 -28.02
C LYS A 7 -14.36 2.99 -27.84
N LEU A 8 -14.76 4.25 -27.90
CA LEU A 8 -16.16 4.69 -27.76
C LEU A 8 -16.42 5.87 -28.70
N GLY A 9 -17.55 5.86 -29.42
CA GLY A 9 -17.92 6.98 -30.29
C GLY A 9 -18.19 8.29 -29.53
N GLU A 10 -18.03 9.44 -30.22
CA GLU A 10 -18.24 10.77 -29.62
C GLU A 10 -19.62 10.94 -28.97
N LYS A 11 -20.66 10.44 -29.62
CA LYS A 11 -22.05 10.47 -29.12
C LYS A 11 -22.51 9.15 -28.49
N GLU A 12 -21.64 8.14 -28.45
CA GLU A 12 -21.98 6.84 -27.85
C GLU A 12 -21.83 6.91 -26.33
N THR A 13 -22.75 6.25 -25.63
CA THR A 13 -22.68 6.01 -24.19
C THR A 13 -22.20 4.59 -23.93
N LEU A 14 -21.26 4.41 -23.01
CA LEU A 14 -20.87 3.08 -22.54
C LEU A 14 -22.08 2.42 -21.88
N LYS A 15 -22.54 1.29 -22.43
CA LYS A 15 -23.81 0.66 -22.02
C LYS A 15 -23.65 -0.13 -20.73
N GLU A 16 -22.55 -0.85 -20.60
CA GLU A 16 -22.20 -1.70 -19.47
C GLU A 16 -20.68 -1.89 -19.43
N VAL A 17 -20.19 -2.53 -18.38
CA VAL A 17 -18.84 -3.11 -18.30
C VAL A 17 -19.04 -4.58 -17.97
N GLY A 18 -19.13 -5.42 -19.00
CA GLY A 18 -19.40 -6.85 -18.89
C GLY A 18 -18.14 -7.69 -18.99
N CYS A 19 -18.34 -9.02 -19.04
CA CYS A 19 -17.25 -10.00 -19.10
C CYS A 19 -16.32 -9.74 -20.30
N ILE A 20 -16.89 -9.48 -21.47
CA ILE A 20 -16.14 -9.31 -22.72
C ILE A 20 -15.28 -8.04 -22.73
N ASP A 21 -15.67 -6.99 -22.01
CA ASP A 21 -14.94 -5.73 -21.95
C ASP A 21 -13.58 -5.89 -21.25
N CYS A 22 -13.58 -6.63 -20.14
CA CYS A 22 -12.40 -6.90 -19.34
C CYS A 22 -11.60 -8.07 -19.90
N HIS A 23 -12.26 -9.19 -20.17
CA HIS A 23 -11.60 -10.44 -20.54
C HIS A 23 -11.30 -10.58 -22.04
N VAL A 24 -11.75 -9.66 -22.90
CA VAL A 24 -11.41 -9.69 -24.33
C VAL A 24 -10.95 -8.30 -24.79
N ASP A 25 -11.88 -7.36 -25.00
CA ASP A 25 -11.57 -5.99 -25.40
C ASP A 25 -12.72 -5.05 -25.05
N VAL A 26 -12.38 -3.83 -24.62
CA VAL A 26 -13.33 -2.84 -24.15
C VAL A 26 -14.26 -2.42 -25.29
N ASN A 27 -15.58 -2.48 -25.04
CA ASN A 27 -16.66 -2.14 -25.95
C ASN A 27 -16.69 -2.99 -27.23
N LYS A 28 -16.17 -4.23 -27.18
CA LYS A 28 -16.21 -5.17 -28.31
C LYS A 28 -17.64 -5.48 -28.75
N LYS A 29 -17.88 -5.50 -30.07
CA LYS A 29 -19.23 -5.69 -30.67
C LYS A 29 -19.39 -6.98 -31.48
N ASP A 30 -18.27 -7.56 -31.91
CA ASP A 30 -18.20 -8.79 -32.68
C ASP A 30 -17.85 -9.99 -31.80
N LYS A 31 -17.86 -11.19 -32.40
CA LYS A 31 -17.60 -12.45 -31.68
C LYS A 31 -16.17 -12.49 -31.14
N ALA A 32 -15.97 -13.25 -30.07
CA ALA A 32 -14.68 -13.60 -29.51
C ALA A 32 -14.48 -15.12 -29.53
N ASP A 33 -13.26 -15.56 -29.80
CA ASP A 33 -12.82 -16.96 -29.68
C ASP A 33 -12.29 -17.20 -28.26
N HIS A 34 -13.00 -18.01 -27.49
CA HIS A 34 -12.68 -18.31 -26.09
C HIS A 34 -11.27 -18.90 -25.91
N THR A 35 -10.71 -19.54 -26.94
CA THR A 35 -9.40 -20.20 -26.84
C THR A 35 -8.23 -19.28 -27.18
N LYS A 36 -8.49 -18.07 -27.69
CA LYS A 36 -7.47 -17.14 -28.21
C LYS A 36 -7.58 -15.74 -27.66
N ASP A 37 -8.81 -15.25 -27.51
CA ASP A 37 -9.07 -13.83 -27.25
C ASP A 37 -9.18 -13.51 -25.77
N ILE A 38 -9.26 -14.53 -24.90
CA ILE A 38 -9.39 -14.32 -23.46
C ILE A 38 -8.07 -13.87 -22.84
N ARG A 39 -8.17 -12.84 -21.99
CA ARG A 39 -7.11 -12.34 -21.12
C ARG A 39 -7.56 -12.28 -19.66
N MET A 40 -6.58 -12.22 -18.76
CA MET A 40 -6.81 -11.79 -17.38
C MET A 40 -6.66 -10.25 -17.30
N PRO A 41 -7.63 -9.52 -16.73
CA PRO A 41 -7.56 -8.07 -16.64
C PRO A 41 -6.42 -7.62 -15.72
N THR A 42 -5.45 -6.95 -16.30
CA THR A 42 -4.31 -6.32 -15.63
C THR A 42 -4.62 -4.86 -15.26
N ALA A 43 -3.69 -4.20 -14.55
CA ALA A 43 -3.85 -2.79 -14.17
C ALA A 43 -4.08 -1.86 -15.37
N ASP A 44 -3.39 -2.08 -16.50
CA ASP A 44 -3.60 -1.32 -17.74
C ASP A 44 -4.96 -1.60 -18.41
N THR A 45 -5.49 -2.82 -18.27
CA THR A 45 -6.86 -3.15 -18.70
C THR A 45 -7.85 -2.28 -17.92
N CYS A 46 -7.71 -2.19 -16.60
CA CYS A 46 -8.53 -1.32 -15.76
C CYS A 46 -8.32 0.18 -16.10
N GLY A 47 -7.06 0.60 -16.28
CA GLY A 47 -6.66 1.98 -16.60
C GLY A 47 -7.17 2.50 -17.94
N THR A 48 -7.64 1.61 -18.83
CA THR A 48 -8.34 1.99 -20.07
C THR A 48 -9.61 2.79 -19.78
N CYS A 49 -10.33 2.47 -18.69
CA CYS A 49 -11.47 3.26 -18.20
C CYS A 49 -11.05 4.20 -17.07
N HIS A 50 -10.41 3.64 -16.04
CA HIS A 50 -10.04 4.28 -14.78
C HIS A 50 -8.67 4.95 -14.86
N LEU A 51 -8.50 5.85 -15.83
CA LEU A 51 -7.22 6.51 -16.10
C LEU A 51 -6.71 7.29 -14.88
N ARG A 52 -7.63 7.93 -14.14
CA ARG A 52 -7.28 8.72 -12.96
C ARG A 52 -6.63 7.83 -11.91
N GLU A 53 -7.32 6.77 -11.50
CA GLU A 53 -6.88 5.88 -10.42
C GLU A 53 -5.61 5.13 -10.83
N PHE A 54 -5.52 4.70 -12.09
CA PHE A 54 -4.31 4.09 -12.66
C PHE A 54 -3.13 5.06 -12.61
N ALA A 55 -3.29 6.30 -13.09
CA ALA A 55 -2.21 7.29 -13.07
C ALA A 55 -1.82 7.72 -11.66
N GLU A 56 -2.79 7.84 -10.74
CA GLU A 56 -2.53 8.10 -9.32
C GLU A 56 -1.66 6.98 -8.73
N ARG A 57 -2.00 5.70 -8.97
CA ARG A 57 -1.17 4.57 -8.52
C ARG A 57 0.22 4.60 -9.17
N GLU A 58 0.30 4.74 -10.49
CA GLU A 58 1.60 4.78 -11.18
C GLU A 58 2.50 5.94 -10.73
N SER A 59 1.92 7.07 -10.30
CA SER A 59 2.68 8.22 -9.78
C SER A 59 3.50 7.90 -8.52
N GLU A 60 3.22 6.78 -7.84
CA GLU A 60 4.07 6.30 -6.73
C GLU A 60 5.52 6.08 -7.16
N ARG A 61 5.75 5.73 -8.43
CA ARG A 61 7.08 5.59 -9.04
C ARG A 61 7.87 6.90 -8.98
N ASP A 62 7.17 8.03 -9.10
CA ASP A 62 7.76 9.37 -9.18
C ASP A 62 7.77 10.09 -7.84
N THR A 63 6.79 9.81 -6.97
CA THR A 63 6.67 10.48 -5.67
C THR A 63 7.45 9.80 -4.55
N MET A 64 7.74 8.50 -4.67
CA MET A 64 8.48 7.75 -3.66
C MET A 64 9.98 7.73 -3.95
N VAL A 65 10.58 8.91 -3.99
CA VAL A 65 12.03 9.08 -4.17
C VAL A 65 12.64 9.48 -2.83
N TRP A 66 13.54 8.63 -2.32
CA TRP A 66 14.24 8.86 -1.07
C TRP A 66 15.42 9.81 -1.24
N PRO A 67 15.67 10.74 -0.29
CA PRO A 67 16.72 11.76 -0.43
C PRO A 67 18.13 11.18 -0.61
N ASN A 68 18.41 10.02 -0.03
CA ASN A 68 19.74 9.41 -0.01
C ASN A 68 19.73 7.96 -0.53
N GLY A 69 18.68 7.57 -1.27
CA GLY A 69 18.57 6.22 -1.80
C GLY A 69 18.39 5.14 -0.74
N GLN A 70 17.75 5.47 0.40
CA GLN A 70 17.42 4.51 1.47
C GLN A 70 16.69 3.27 0.93
N TRP A 71 15.83 3.48 -0.08
CA TRP A 71 15.25 2.42 -0.90
C TRP A 71 15.40 2.75 -2.39
N PRO A 72 15.28 1.76 -3.29
CA PRO A 72 15.19 2.01 -4.72
C PRO A 72 14.07 3.02 -5.03
N ALA A 73 14.30 3.90 -6.00
CA ALA A 73 13.32 4.92 -6.38
C ALA A 73 11.97 4.29 -6.76
N GLY A 74 10.88 4.90 -6.29
CA GLY A 74 9.53 4.39 -6.44
C GLY A 74 9.14 3.31 -5.42
N ARG A 75 10.01 2.92 -4.48
CA ARG A 75 9.74 1.87 -3.47
C ARG A 75 9.91 2.38 -2.03
N PRO A 76 9.17 1.81 -1.06
CA PRO A 76 8.09 0.83 -1.22
C PRO A 76 6.80 1.45 -1.78
N SER A 77 6.08 0.71 -2.63
CA SER A 77 4.82 1.16 -3.26
C SER A 77 4.01 0.00 -3.82
N HIS A 78 2.72 0.24 -4.08
CA HIS A 78 1.88 -0.72 -4.81
C HIS A 78 2.18 -0.72 -6.30
N ALA A 79 2.74 0.37 -6.85
CA ALA A 79 3.19 0.42 -8.24
C ALA A 79 4.33 -0.56 -8.56
N LEU A 80 5.13 -0.93 -7.56
CA LEU A 80 6.34 -1.73 -7.73
C LEU A 80 6.40 -2.94 -6.79
N ASP A 81 5.29 -3.38 -6.22
CA ASP A 81 5.26 -4.48 -5.25
C ASP A 81 5.67 -5.83 -5.89
N TYR A 82 5.15 -6.15 -7.07
CA TYR A 82 5.53 -7.37 -7.80
C TYR A 82 6.99 -7.33 -8.24
N THR A 83 7.45 -6.17 -8.75
CA THR A 83 8.87 -5.97 -9.12
C THR A 83 9.76 -6.19 -7.90
N ALA A 84 9.41 -5.64 -6.74
CA ALA A 84 10.15 -5.86 -5.50
C ALA A 84 10.19 -7.34 -5.10
N ASN A 85 9.08 -8.06 -5.26
CA ASN A 85 9.00 -9.49 -4.98
C ASN A 85 9.92 -10.31 -5.90
N ILE A 86 9.83 -10.14 -7.22
CA ILE A 86 10.62 -10.96 -8.16
C ILE A 86 12.12 -10.62 -8.14
N GLU A 87 12.47 -9.39 -7.75
CA GLU A 87 13.87 -8.95 -7.54
C GLU A 87 14.42 -9.38 -6.17
N THR A 88 13.62 -10.03 -5.32
CA THR A 88 14.12 -10.60 -4.06
C THR A 88 14.87 -11.89 -4.36
N THR A 89 16.19 -11.91 -4.12
CA THR A 89 17.07 -13.03 -4.51
C THR A 89 16.56 -14.40 -4.05
N VAL A 90 16.17 -14.54 -2.78
CA VAL A 90 15.69 -15.83 -2.26
C VAL A 90 14.40 -16.29 -2.93
N TRP A 91 13.50 -15.36 -3.26
CA TRP A 91 12.28 -15.68 -4.02
C TRP A 91 12.64 -16.24 -5.39
N ALA A 92 13.62 -15.67 -6.09
CA ALA A 92 14.04 -16.13 -7.41
C ALA A 92 14.81 -17.45 -7.37
N THR A 93 15.58 -17.71 -6.31
CA THR A 93 16.50 -18.87 -6.25
C THR A 93 15.96 -20.08 -5.50
N MET A 94 14.96 -19.92 -4.64
CA MET A 94 14.47 -21.03 -3.81
C MET A 94 13.73 -22.10 -4.62
N PRO A 95 13.92 -23.40 -4.33
CA PRO A 95 13.28 -24.49 -5.07
C PRO A 95 11.80 -24.68 -4.70
N GLN A 96 11.36 -24.25 -3.52
CA GLN A 96 9.98 -24.40 -3.07
C GLN A 96 9.08 -23.32 -3.70
N ARG A 97 8.71 -23.52 -4.97
CA ARG A 97 7.96 -22.52 -5.74
C ARG A 97 6.59 -22.21 -5.14
N GLU A 98 5.89 -23.19 -4.59
CA GLU A 98 4.60 -22.98 -3.93
C GLU A 98 4.72 -22.13 -2.66
N VAL A 99 5.87 -22.19 -1.97
CA VAL A 99 6.17 -21.29 -0.85
C VAL A 99 6.46 -19.88 -1.36
N ALA A 100 7.31 -19.75 -2.38
CA ALA A 100 7.63 -18.46 -3.00
C ALA A 100 6.37 -17.76 -3.55
N GLU A 101 5.41 -18.53 -4.07
CA GLU A 101 4.17 -18.00 -4.60
C GLU A 101 3.25 -17.44 -3.50
N GLY A 102 3.39 -17.90 -2.25
CA GLY A 102 2.77 -17.24 -1.10
C GLY A 102 3.20 -15.78 -0.95
N CYS A 103 4.48 -15.47 -1.20
CA CYS A 103 4.97 -14.09 -1.27
C CYS A 103 4.36 -13.35 -2.46
N THR A 104 4.34 -13.98 -3.63
CA THR A 104 3.75 -13.39 -4.84
C THR A 104 2.31 -12.96 -4.61
N MET A 105 1.50 -13.74 -3.90
CA MET A 105 0.09 -13.44 -3.63
C MET A 105 -0.13 -12.09 -2.92
N CYS A 106 0.76 -11.71 -2.01
CA CYS A 106 0.73 -10.40 -1.33
C CYS A 106 1.24 -9.25 -2.22
N HIS A 107 2.01 -9.57 -3.27
CA HIS A 107 2.72 -8.61 -4.13
C HIS A 107 2.18 -8.61 -5.56
N THR A 108 0.85 -8.47 -5.72
CA THR A 108 0.21 -8.44 -7.05
C THR A 108 -0.45 -7.13 -7.44
N ASN A 109 -0.38 -6.09 -6.60
CA ASN A 109 -1.07 -4.82 -6.86
C ASN A 109 -0.57 -4.19 -8.16
N GLN A 110 0.74 -4.23 -8.42
CA GLN A 110 1.35 -3.75 -9.66
C GLN A 110 0.65 -4.32 -10.89
N ASN A 111 0.34 -5.62 -10.86
CA ASN A 111 -0.15 -6.37 -12.01
C ASN A 111 -1.66 -6.25 -12.20
N LYS A 112 -2.44 -6.20 -11.13
CA LYS A 112 -3.91 -6.24 -11.16
C LYS A 112 -4.53 -5.39 -10.04
N CYS A 113 -5.72 -4.85 -10.29
CA CYS A 113 -6.37 -3.88 -9.40
C CYS A 113 -7.41 -4.48 -8.43
N ASP A 114 -7.52 -5.80 -8.30
CA ASP A 114 -8.63 -6.46 -7.60
C ASP A 114 -8.28 -7.01 -6.21
N ASN A 115 -7.22 -6.50 -5.57
CA ASN A 115 -6.84 -6.92 -4.22
C ASN A 115 -7.68 -6.23 -3.13
N CYS A 116 -8.03 -4.96 -3.31
CA CYS A 116 -8.77 -4.18 -2.30
C CYS A 116 -10.28 -4.13 -2.55
N HIS A 117 -10.70 -3.97 -3.81
CA HIS A 117 -12.10 -4.04 -4.25
C HIS A 117 -12.24 -5.27 -5.15
N THR A 118 -12.55 -6.39 -4.53
CA THR A 118 -12.30 -7.70 -5.14
C THR A 118 -13.25 -8.01 -6.28
N ARG A 119 -12.78 -8.85 -7.20
CA ARG A 119 -13.61 -9.40 -8.27
C ARG A 119 -14.70 -10.29 -7.68
N HIS A 120 -15.92 -10.32 -8.19
CA HIS A 120 -16.41 -9.58 -9.36
C HIS A 120 -17.40 -8.46 -9.00
N GLU A 121 -17.54 -8.12 -7.71
CA GLU A 121 -18.39 -7.01 -7.29
C GLU A 121 -17.71 -5.66 -7.46
N PHE A 122 -16.37 -5.60 -7.33
CA PHE A 122 -15.57 -4.38 -7.46
C PHE A 122 -16.10 -3.22 -6.61
N SER A 123 -16.52 -3.53 -5.38
CA SER A 123 -17.12 -2.54 -4.48
C SER A 123 -16.08 -1.57 -3.95
N ALA A 124 -16.25 -0.27 -4.26
CA ALA A 124 -15.43 0.76 -3.66
C ALA A 124 -15.63 0.85 -2.13
N ALA A 125 -16.83 0.54 -1.63
CA ALA A 125 -17.10 0.48 -0.20
C ALA A 125 -16.30 -0.63 0.50
N GLU A 126 -16.14 -1.79 -0.14
CA GLU A 126 -15.26 -2.86 0.35
C GLU A 126 -13.82 -2.38 0.53
N SER A 127 -13.24 -1.75 -0.51
CA SER A 127 -11.84 -1.27 -0.45
C SER A 127 -11.56 -0.19 0.60
N ARG A 128 -12.61 0.48 1.11
CA ARG A 128 -12.47 1.49 2.18
C ARG A 128 -12.41 0.86 3.57
N LYS A 129 -12.87 -0.38 3.72
CA LYS A 129 -12.89 -1.09 4.99
C LYS A 129 -11.48 -1.57 5.37
N PRO A 130 -11.10 -1.53 6.66
CA PRO A 130 -9.79 -1.99 7.12
C PRO A 130 -9.43 -3.42 6.71
N GLU A 131 -10.42 -4.30 6.62
CA GLU A 131 -10.26 -5.71 6.25
C GLU A 131 -9.67 -5.90 4.85
N ALA A 132 -9.90 -4.97 3.91
CA ALA A 132 -9.38 -5.06 2.55
C ALA A 132 -7.83 -5.00 2.47
N CYS A 133 -7.18 -4.46 3.50
CA CYS A 133 -5.72 -4.39 3.58
C CYS A 133 -5.12 -5.60 4.34
N ALA A 134 -5.93 -6.31 5.12
CA ALA A 134 -5.47 -7.17 6.21
C ALA A 134 -4.72 -8.42 5.73
N THR A 135 -5.08 -8.97 4.57
CA THR A 135 -4.43 -10.17 4.04
C THR A 135 -2.95 -9.96 3.76
N CYS A 136 -2.56 -8.76 3.33
CA CYS A 136 -1.17 -8.45 2.97
C CYS A 136 -0.45 -7.70 4.10
N HIS A 137 -1.12 -6.76 4.76
CA HIS A 137 -0.56 -5.94 5.83
C HIS A 137 -0.84 -6.55 7.21
N SER A 138 -0.33 -7.74 7.44
CA SER A 138 -0.41 -8.50 8.70
C SER A 138 0.81 -9.41 8.86
N GLY A 139 0.90 -10.14 9.97
CA GLY A 139 1.94 -11.14 10.16
C GLY A 139 3.23 -10.61 10.79
N VAL A 140 4.29 -11.41 10.68
CA VAL A 140 5.44 -11.35 11.61
C VAL A 140 6.33 -10.11 11.43
N ASP A 141 6.45 -9.60 10.21
CA ASP A 141 7.37 -8.52 9.86
C ASP A 141 6.69 -7.18 9.57
N HIS A 142 5.35 -7.18 9.49
CA HIS A 142 4.51 -5.99 9.39
C HIS A 142 3.08 -6.26 9.90
N ASN A 143 2.91 -6.33 11.21
CA ASN A 143 1.62 -6.65 11.88
C ASN A 143 0.63 -5.47 11.90
N ASN A 144 0.47 -4.74 10.78
CA ASN A 144 -0.31 -3.51 10.74
C ASN A 144 -1.79 -3.75 11.09
N TRP A 145 -2.40 -4.80 10.54
CA TRP A 145 -3.77 -5.20 10.84
C TRP A 145 -3.96 -5.47 12.34
N GLU A 146 -3.09 -6.28 12.93
CA GLU A 146 -3.15 -6.67 14.34
C GLU A 146 -2.95 -5.44 15.24
N ALA A 147 -1.97 -4.59 14.93
CA ALA A 147 -1.73 -3.36 15.67
C ALA A 147 -2.90 -2.37 15.56
N TYR A 148 -3.43 -2.15 14.34
CA TYR A 148 -4.56 -1.25 14.10
C TYR A 148 -5.81 -1.75 14.80
N THR A 149 -6.20 -3.02 14.58
CA THR A 149 -7.41 -3.58 15.17
C THR A 149 -7.33 -3.58 16.70
N MET A 150 -6.17 -3.81 17.30
CA MET A 150 -6.00 -3.75 18.75
C MET A 150 -5.90 -2.33 19.31
N SER A 151 -5.64 -1.33 18.47
CA SER A 151 -5.71 0.07 18.87
C SER A 151 -7.15 0.53 19.15
N LYS A 152 -7.31 1.68 19.81
CA LYS A 152 -8.64 2.29 19.98
C LYS A 152 -9.27 2.72 18.66
N HIS A 153 -8.47 3.10 17.65
CA HIS A 153 -8.99 3.43 16.33
C HIS A 153 -9.68 2.21 15.68
N GLY A 154 -8.99 1.07 15.62
CA GLY A 154 -9.55 -0.16 15.03
C GLY A 154 -10.69 -0.74 15.85
N LYS A 155 -10.60 -0.75 17.19
CA LYS A 155 -11.72 -1.18 18.04
C LYS A 155 -12.98 -0.33 17.83
N LEU A 156 -12.83 0.99 17.64
CA LEU A 156 -13.98 1.86 17.31
C LEU A 156 -14.51 1.60 15.90
N ALA A 157 -13.65 1.30 14.93
CA ALA A 157 -14.07 0.92 13.58
C ALA A 157 -14.89 -0.38 13.59
N GLU A 158 -14.44 -1.40 14.32
CA GLU A 158 -15.19 -2.65 14.51
C GLU A 158 -16.58 -2.40 15.15
N MET A 159 -16.64 -1.55 16.17
CA MET A 159 -17.89 -1.26 16.90
C MET A 159 -18.87 -0.35 16.15
N ASN A 160 -18.39 0.48 15.23
CA ASN A 160 -19.20 1.49 14.56
C ASN A 160 -19.40 1.24 13.05
N ARG A 161 -18.83 0.17 12.48
CA ARG A 161 -18.92 -0.13 11.04
C ARG A 161 -20.32 -0.11 10.45
N ASP A 162 -21.35 -0.51 11.22
CA ASP A 162 -22.75 -0.52 10.75
C ASP A 162 -23.45 0.85 10.89
N LYS A 163 -22.81 1.81 11.57
CA LYS A 163 -23.28 3.20 11.69
C LYS A 163 -22.68 4.10 10.62
N TRP A 164 -21.63 3.64 9.93
CA TRP A 164 -20.93 4.40 8.92
C TRP A 164 -21.43 4.03 7.52
N ASN A 165 -21.59 5.02 6.66
CA ASN A 165 -21.93 4.78 5.26
C ASN A 165 -20.64 4.62 4.44
N TRP A 166 -20.25 3.38 4.17
CA TRP A 166 -19.04 3.06 3.40
C TRP A 166 -19.15 3.37 1.90
N GLU A 167 -20.35 3.64 1.38
CA GLU A 167 -20.54 3.97 -0.04
C GLU A 167 -20.06 5.38 -0.38
N VAL A 168 -20.00 6.29 0.59
CA VAL A 168 -19.46 7.62 0.36
C VAL A 168 -17.95 7.55 0.10
N ARG A 169 -17.47 8.42 -0.80
CA ARG A 169 -16.02 8.57 -1.06
C ARG A 169 -15.28 9.03 0.20
N LEU A 170 -14.00 8.68 0.31
CA LEU A 170 -13.16 8.97 1.48
C LEU A 170 -13.18 10.45 1.91
N LYS A 171 -13.16 11.39 0.96
CA LYS A 171 -13.24 12.84 1.23
C LYS A 171 -14.50 13.26 2.01
N ASP A 172 -15.57 12.50 1.88
CA ASP A 172 -16.85 12.75 2.56
C ASP A 172 -17.09 11.76 3.73
N ALA A 173 -16.12 10.89 4.08
CA ALA A 173 -16.31 9.82 5.05
C ALA A 173 -16.59 10.35 6.47
N PHE A 174 -15.83 11.34 6.93
CA PHE A 174 -15.99 11.94 8.26
C PHE A 174 -17.17 12.92 8.35
N SER A 175 -17.76 13.31 7.22
CA SER A 175 -18.91 14.22 7.17
C SER A 175 -20.19 13.48 6.81
N LYS A 176 -20.38 13.13 5.55
CA LYS A 176 -21.59 12.42 5.04
C LYS A 176 -21.61 10.95 5.42
N GLY A 177 -20.43 10.35 5.62
CA GLY A 177 -20.30 8.95 6.00
C GLY A 177 -20.55 8.69 7.48
N GLY A 178 -20.56 9.73 8.32
CA GLY A 178 -20.69 9.60 9.77
C GLY A 178 -19.51 8.89 10.44
N GLN A 179 -18.38 8.72 9.73
CA GLN A 179 -17.20 8.06 10.25
C GLN A 179 -16.57 8.91 11.36
N ASN A 180 -16.22 8.30 12.49
CA ASN A 180 -15.68 8.99 13.66
C ASN A 180 -14.44 8.33 14.26
N ALA A 181 -13.88 7.33 13.59
CA ALA A 181 -12.55 6.79 13.85
C ALA A 181 -11.83 6.54 12.52
N PRO A 182 -10.49 6.67 12.47
CA PRO A 182 -9.76 6.53 11.22
C PRO A 182 -9.66 5.07 10.77
N THR A 183 -9.44 4.87 9.47
CA THR A 183 -9.22 3.55 8.83
C THR A 183 -7.94 3.57 8.01
N CYS A 184 -7.48 2.39 7.59
CA CYS A 184 -6.28 2.22 6.76
C CYS A 184 -6.30 3.16 5.54
N ALA A 185 -7.36 3.08 4.74
CA ALA A 185 -7.54 3.91 3.55
C ALA A 185 -7.66 5.40 3.88
N ALA A 186 -8.41 5.77 4.93
CA ALA A 186 -8.61 7.17 5.29
C ALA A 186 -7.31 7.86 5.74
N CYS A 187 -6.39 7.14 6.37
CA CYS A 187 -5.09 7.68 6.76
C CYS A 187 -4.08 7.69 5.61
N HIS A 188 -3.94 6.59 4.87
CA HIS A 188 -2.83 6.41 3.94
C HIS A 188 -3.09 6.93 2.52
N MET A 189 -4.35 7.02 2.08
CA MET A 189 -4.69 7.61 0.77
C MET A 189 -4.83 9.14 0.82
N GLU A 190 -4.94 9.70 2.02
CA GLU A 190 -5.03 11.14 2.25
C GLU A 190 -3.66 11.81 2.08
N TYR A 191 -3.64 12.96 1.39
CA TYR A 191 -2.49 13.85 1.33
C TYR A 191 -2.96 15.27 1.06
N GLU A 192 -2.61 16.20 1.96
CA GLU A 192 -2.93 17.64 1.85
C GLU A 192 -4.42 17.91 1.59
N GLY A 193 -5.30 17.15 2.25
CA GLY A 193 -6.76 17.28 2.18
C GLY A 193 -7.42 16.59 0.98
N GLU A 194 -6.65 15.97 0.08
CA GLU A 194 -7.15 15.18 -1.05
C GLU A 194 -6.90 13.68 -0.84
N TYR A 195 -7.66 12.85 -1.56
CA TYR A 195 -7.56 11.39 -1.49
C TYR A 195 -7.27 10.82 -2.88
N THR A 196 -6.26 9.96 -2.98
CA THR A 196 -5.79 9.38 -4.25
C THR A 196 -5.33 7.94 -4.07
N HIS A 197 -5.11 7.21 -5.17
CA HIS A 197 -4.48 5.88 -5.15
C HIS A 197 -2.97 5.89 -4.89
N ASN A 198 -2.34 7.04 -4.69
CA ASN A 198 -0.94 7.14 -4.26
C ASN A 198 -0.84 7.18 -2.73
N ILE A 199 -0.30 6.11 -2.14
CA ILE A 199 -0.17 5.95 -0.68
C ILE A 199 1.24 6.26 -0.13
N THR A 200 2.13 6.80 -0.95
CA THR A 200 3.58 6.87 -0.64
C THR A 200 4.03 8.21 -0.06
N ARG A 201 3.26 9.29 -0.27
CA ARG A 201 3.72 10.68 -0.08
C ARG A 201 3.96 11.09 1.37
N LYS A 202 3.48 10.33 2.35
CA LYS A 202 3.71 10.57 3.79
C LYS A 202 4.65 9.56 4.44
N THR A 203 5.15 8.57 3.70
CA THR A 203 6.06 7.55 4.25
C THR A 203 7.35 8.19 4.78
N ARG A 204 7.71 7.89 6.03
CA ARG A 204 8.98 8.30 6.68
C ARG A 204 9.82 7.10 7.11
N TRP A 205 9.21 6.19 7.87
CA TRP A 205 9.88 5.01 8.43
C TRP A 205 9.91 3.77 7.53
N ALA A 206 8.95 3.66 6.59
CA ALA A 206 8.85 2.54 5.65
C ALA A 206 8.95 1.14 6.28
N ASN A 207 8.26 0.95 7.41
CA ASN A 207 8.15 -0.29 8.18
C ASN A 207 9.45 -0.76 8.87
N TYR A 208 10.57 -0.84 8.17
CA TYR A 208 11.81 -1.46 8.66
C TYR A 208 12.82 -0.39 9.13
N PRO A 209 12.88 -0.06 10.44
CA PRO A 209 13.68 1.07 10.94
C PRO A 209 15.20 0.84 10.86
N PHE A 210 15.64 -0.40 10.66
CA PHE A 210 17.05 -0.77 10.56
C PHE A 210 17.66 -0.54 9.17
N VAL A 211 16.85 -0.17 8.17
CA VAL A 211 17.36 0.10 6.81
C VAL A 211 18.31 1.31 6.86
N PRO A 212 19.55 1.18 6.35
CA PRO A 212 20.55 2.24 6.47
C PRO A 212 20.05 3.59 5.93
N GLY A 213 20.25 4.66 6.71
CA GLY A 213 19.86 6.01 6.34
C GLY A 213 18.40 6.36 6.66
N ILE A 214 17.55 5.42 7.09
CA ILE A 214 16.16 5.75 7.50
C ILE A 214 16.14 6.49 8.83
N ALA A 215 16.77 5.91 9.87
CA ALA A 215 16.79 6.50 11.20
C ALA A 215 17.52 7.85 11.21
N GLU A 216 18.62 7.97 10.47
CA GLU A 216 19.38 9.21 10.32
C GLU A 216 18.60 10.30 9.56
N ASN A 217 17.69 9.90 8.68
CA ASN A 217 16.87 10.82 7.89
C ASN A 217 15.62 11.32 8.64
N ILE A 218 15.28 10.77 9.81
CA ILE A 218 14.00 11.06 10.47
C ILE A 218 13.84 12.52 10.91
N THR A 219 14.97 13.22 11.12
CA THR A 219 15.05 14.65 11.50
C THR A 219 15.35 15.57 10.32
N SER A 220 15.38 15.07 9.08
CA SER A 220 15.59 15.90 7.89
C SER A 220 14.36 16.74 7.55
N ASP A 221 14.54 17.84 6.81
CA ASP A 221 13.43 18.65 6.28
C ASP A 221 12.46 17.81 5.43
N TRP A 222 12.95 16.79 4.71
CA TRP A 222 12.11 15.88 3.93
C TRP A 222 11.18 15.06 4.84
N SER A 223 11.70 14.56 5.96
CA SER A 223 10.91 13.79 6.93
C SER A 223 9.99 14.68 7.74
N GLU A 224 10.41 15.90 8.07
CA GLU A 224 9.60 16.87 8.82
C GLU A 224 8.43 17.39 7.99
N ALA A 225 8.63 17.71 6.70
CA ALA A 225 7.53 18.08 5.82
C ALA A 225 6.48 16.95 5.70
N ARG A 226 6.92 15.69 5.69
CA ARG A 226 6.01 14.54 5.71
C ARG A 226 5.36 14.31 7.07
N LEU A 227 6.01 14.70 8.17
CA LEU A 227 5.43 14.70 9.50
C LEU A 227 4.30 15.74 9.58
N ASP A 228 4.48 16.92 8.99
CA ASP A 228 3.44 17.95 8.90
C ASP A 228 2.22 17.44 8.13
N SER A 229 2.41 16.73 7.01
CA SER A 229 1.29 16.08 6.30
C SER A 229 0.57 15.03 7.16
N TRP A 230 1.29 14.27 8.00
CA TRP A 230 0.65 13.36 8.97
C TRP A 230 -0.14 14.11 10.03
N VAL A 231 0.41 15.19 10.56
CA VAL A 231 -0.26 16.06 11.53
C VAL A 231 -1.57 16.58 10.94
N LEU A 232 -1.57 17.02 9.67
CA LEU A 232 -2.77 17.44 8.96
C LEU A 232 -3.85 16.34 8.99
N THR A 233 -3.50 15.09 8.65
CA THR A 233 -4.41 13.95 8.74
C THR A 233 -4.97 13.78 10.16
N CYS A 234 -4.11 13.81 11.18
CA CYS A 234 -4.53 13.65 12.57
C CYS A 234 -5.45 14.78 13.04
N THR A 235 -5.26 16.00 12.52
CA THR A 235 -6.03 17.19 12.90
C THR A 235 -7.45 17.25 12.35
N GLN A 236 -7.84 16.27 11.55
CA GLN A 236 -9.26 16.02 11.24
C GLN A 236 -10.07 15.66 12.49
N CYS A 237 -9.41 15.20 13.57
CA CYS A 237 -10.08 14.82 14.82
C CYS A 237 -9.38 15.34 16.09
N HIS A 238 -8.05 15.33 16.13
CA HIS A 238 -7.28 15.72 17.31
C HIS A 238 -6.74 17.15 17.19
N SER A 239 -6.36 17.77 18.31
CA SER A 239 -5.55 18.98 18.23
C SER A 239 -4.16 18.66 17.68
N GLU A 240 -3.53 19.60 16.98
CA GLU A 240 -2.15 19.47 16.48
C GLU A 240 -1.18 19.09 17.59
N ARG A 241 -1.30 19.73 18.77
CA ARG A 241 -0.46 19.42 19.93
C ARG A 241 -0.55 17.95 20.33
N PHE A 242 -1.76 17.39 20.36
CA PHE A 242 -1.95 15.97 20.70
C PHE A 242 -1.32 15.07 19.63
N ALA A 243 -1.56 15.37 18.35
CA ALA A 243 -1.00 14.62 17.23
C ALA A 243 0.55 14.60 17.29
N ARG A 244 1.19 15.77 17.40
CA ARG A 244 2.65 15.90 17.49
C ARG A 244 3.22 15.21 18.73
N SER A 245 2.52 15.25 19.86
CA SER A 245 2.98 14.55 21.08
C SER A 245 3.03 13.03 20.89
N TYR A 246 2.04 12.45 20.21
CA TYR A 246 2.02 11.01 19.96
C TYR A 246 2.98 10.59 18.85
N LEU A 247 3.17 11.43 17.82
CA LEU A 247 4.12 11.18 16.74
C LEU A 247 5.58 11.31 17.22
N ASP A 248 5.88 12.22 18.16
CA ASP A 248 7.18 12.29 18.84
C ASP A 248 7.47 11.00 19.64
N LEU A 249 6.46 10.49 20.35
CA LEU A 249 6.56 9.22 21.07
C LEU A 249 6.81 8.05 20.10
N MET A 250 6.13 8.02 18.96
CA MET A 250 6.33 7.00 17.92
C MET A 250 7.78 7.02 17.41
N ASP A 251 8.33 8.20 17.07
CA ASP A 251 9.68 8.31 16.53
C ASP A 251 10.73 7.88 17.58
N LYS A 252 10.61 8.36 18.83
CA LYS A 252 11.55 8.00 19.90
C LYS A 252 11.47 6.54 20.31
N GLY A 253 10.27 5.99 20.47
CA GLY A 253 10.10 4.56 20.77
C GLY A 253 10.65 3.66 19.66
N THR A 254 10.53 4.09 18.40
CA THR A 254 11.13 3.39 17.25
C THR A 254 12.65 3.38 17.34
N LEU A 255 13.27 4.53 17.65
CA LEU A 255 14.71 4.66 17.82
C LEU A 255 15.24 3.85 19.02
N GLU A 256 14.52 3.83 20.13
CA GLU A 256 14.85 3.00 21.30
C GLU A 256 14.85 1.51 20.95
N GLY A 257 13.84 1.05 20.20
CA GLY A 257 13.78 -0.32 19.69
C GLY A 257 14.96 -0.64 18.74
N LEU A 258 15.28 0.28 17.83
CA LEU A 258 16.41 0.13 16.92
C LEU A 258 17.75 0.05 17.66
N ALA A 259 17.96 0.91 18.66
CA ALA A 259 19.18 0.90 19.47
C ALA A 259 19.36 -0.46 20.17
N LYS A 260 18.28 -1.07 20.66
CA LYS A 260 18.33 -2.38 21.30
C LYS A 260 18.67 -3.50 20.31
N TYR A 261 18.14 -3.44 19.08
CA TYR A 261 18.53 -4.35 18.01
C TYR A 261 20.02 -4.19 17.66
N GLN A 262 20.51 -2.96 17.50
CA GLN A 262 21.89 -2.68 17.14
C GLN A 262 22.88 -3.22 18.18
N GLU A 263 22.56 -3.10 19.48
CA GLU A 263 23.35 -3.69 20.58
C GLU A 263 23.47 -5.22 20.43
N ALA A 264 22.36 -5.91 20.17
CA ALA A 264 22.37 -7.36 19.99
C ALA A 264 23.09 -7.78 18.69
N ASN A 265 22.85 -7.03 17.60
CA ASN A 265 23.47 -7.29 16.30
C ASN A 265 25.00 -7.14 16.37
N ALA A 266 25.53 -6.18 17.14
CA ALA A 266 26.97 -6.01 17.30
C ALA A 266 27.66 -7.28 17.84
N ILE A 267 27.02 -8.00 18.77
CA ILE A 267 27.55 -9.26 19.32
C ILE A 267 27.58 -10.34 18.24
N VAL A 268 26.46 -10.57 17.56
CA VAL A 268 26.34 -11.64 16.54
C VAL A 268 27.20 -11.34 15.31
N HIS A 269 27.26 -10.07 14.90
CA HIS A 269 28.11 -9.63 13.80
C HIS A 269 29.59 -9.83 14.14
N LYS A 270 30.02 -9.52 15.37
CA LYS A 270 31.39 -9.79 15.81
C LYS A 270 31.72 -11.29 15.77
N MET A 271 30.79 -12.15 16.22
CA MET A 271 30.95 -13.60 16.09
C MET A 271 31.09 -14.06 14.62
N TYR A 272 30.31 -13.46 13.72
CA TYR A 272 30.40 -13.70 12.28
C TYR A 272 31.77 -13.27 11.73
N GLU A 273 32.25 -12.08 12.03
CA GLU A 273 33.57 -11.59 11.60
C GLU A 273 34.70 -12.48 12.12
N ASP A 274 34.62 -12.89 13.40
CA ASP A 274 35.60 -13.75 14.05
C ASP A 274 35.54 -15.21 13.56
N GLY A 275 34.53 -15.57 12.77
CA GLY A 275 34.39 -16.93 12.25
C GLY A 275 33.92 -17.95 13.29
N THR A 276 33.27 -17.50 14.36
CA THR A 276 32.93 -18.31 15.54
C THR A 276 31.45 -18.72 15.60
N LEU A 277 30.66 -18.38 14.59
CA LEU A 277 29.31 -18.96 14.48
C LEU A 277 29.40 -20.47 14.25
N THR A 278 28.47 -21.20 14.86
CA THR A 278 28.35 -22.65 14.69
C THR A 278 28.22 -23.00 13.20
N GLY A 279 29.09 -23.87 12.71
CA GLY A 279 29.11 -24.33 11.31
C GLY A 279 29.76 -23.36 10.30
N GLN A 280 30.22 -22.18 10.73
CA GLN A 280 30.72 -21.17 9.78
C GLN A 280 32.03 -21.57 9.07
N LYS A 281 32.87 -22.37 9.73
CA LYS A 281 34.13 -22.88 9.17
C LYS A 281 34.09 -24.38 8.86
N THR A 282 32.99 -25.04 9.23
CA THR A 282 32.82 -26.49 9.11
C THR A 282 31.40 -26.74 8.64
N ASN A 283 31.24 -27.12 7.37
CA ASN A 283 29.97 -27.60 6.84
C ASN A 283 29.80 -29.08 7.24
#